data_AF-A0A950Q6N2-F1
#
_entry.id   AF-A0A950Q6N2-F1
#
_cell.length_a   1.000
_cell.length_b   1.000
_cell.length_c   1.000
_cell.angle_alpha   90.00
_cell.angle_beta   90.00
_cell.angle_gamma   90.00
#
_symmetry.space_group_name_H-M   'P 1'
#
loop_
_entity.id
_entity.type
_entity.pdbx_description
1 polymer ?
#
loop_
_entity_poly.entity_id
_entity_poly.type
_entity_poly.pdbx_seq_one_letter_code
_entity_poly.pdbx_strand_id
1 'polypeptide(L)'
;MRALICSAALAIACTAPAFAGDEVLASRFGNTTITKDANGTENHLYYNADHTFTAKQGAATTKGTWKIDGNTICLTADPPIPNTPNPACALVSNHKVGETWTAGPYTVSLVAGIQ
;
A
#
# COMPACT_ATOMS: atom_id res chain seq x y z
N MET A 1 43.57 35.30 13.15
CA MET A 1 43.49 33.84 13.29
C MET A 1 42.22 33.38 12.58
N ARG A 2 42.35 32.38 11.70
CA ARG A 2 41.41 32.03 10.63
C ARG A 2 40.06 31.53 11.15
N ALA A 3 38.98 32.04 10.55
CA ALA A 3 37.62 31.56 10.73
C ALA A 3 37.43 30.17 10.12
N LEU A 4 36.77 29.26 10.84
CA LEU A 4 36.26 27.99 10.33
C LEU A 4 34.76 27.95 10.59
N ILE A 5 34.01 28.33 9.55
CA ILE A 5 32.56 28.25 9.47
C ILE A 5 32.22 26.79 9.16
N CYS A 6 31.62 26.07 10.11
CA CYS A 6 31.07 24.74 9.87
C CYS A 6 29.73 24.88 9.15
N SER A 7 29.73 24.69 7.84
CA SER A 7 28.52 24.58 7.02
C SER A 7 27.80 23.27 7.34
N ALA A 8 26.76 23.33 8.16
CA ALA A 8 25.80 22.24 8.29
C ALA A 8 24.91 22.20 7.04
N ALA A 9 25.13 21.20 6.18
CA ALA A 9 24.26 20.91 5.05
C ALA A 9 22.89 20.44 5.58
N LEU A 10 21.91 21.35 5.57
CA LEU A 10 20.52 21.04 5.88
C LEU A 10 19.92 20.32 4.66
N ALA A 11 19.91 18.99 4.69
CA ALA A 11 19.19 18.19 3.70
C ALA A 11 17.69 18.50 3.84
N ILE A 12 17.14 19.24 2.88
CA ILE A 12 15.71 19.48 2.76
C ILE A 12 15.09 18.14 2.36
N ALA A 13 14.56 17.42 3.34
CA ALA A 13 13.70 16.28 3.08
C ALA A 13 12.46 16.81 2.34
N CYS A 14 12.28 16.41 1.09
CA CYS A 14 11.07 16.65 0.32
C CYS A 14 9.90 15.99 1.04
N THR A 15 9.23 16.70 1.93
CA THR A 15 7.93 16.30 2.45
C THR A 15 6.93 16.50 1.31
N ALA A 16 6.74 15.48 0.48
CA ALA A 16 5.60 15.44 -0.41
C ALA A 16 4.33 15.62 0.45
N PRO A 17 3.36 16.44 0.03
CA PRO A 17 2.11 16.57 0.76
C PRO A 17 1.46 15.19 0.81
N ALA A 18 1.37 14.60 1.99
CA ALA A 18 0.51 13.43 2.20
C ALA A 18 -0.91 13.90 1.88
N PHE A 19 -1.53 13.27 0.87
CA PHE A 19 -2.93 13.55 0.59
C PHE A 19 -3.75 13.05 1.77
N ALA A 20 -4.65 13.89 2.28
CA ALA A 20 -5.54 13.52 3.38
C ALA A 20 -6.29 12.22 3.02
N GLY A 21 -5.99 11.14 3.74
CA GLY A 21 -6.47 9.79 3.43
C GLY A 21 -5.34 8.76 3.28
N ASP A 22 -4.15 9.17 2.84
CA ASP A 22 -3.01 8.28 2.66
C ASP A 22 -2.45 7.78 4.01
N GLU A 23 -2.72 8.50 5.11
CA GLU A 23 -2.24 8.15 6.44
C GLU A 23 -2.73 6.76 6.88
N VAL A 24 -3.90 6.32 6.41
CA VAL A 24 -4.45 5.00 6.72
C VAL A 24 -3.64 3.86 6.08
N LEU A 25 -2.87 4.16 5.02
CA LEU A 25 -2.00 3.22 4.31
C LEU A 25 -0.52 3.41 4.65
N ALA A 26 -0.15 4.40 5.46
CA ALA A 26 1.25 4.75 5.70
C ALA A 26 2.11 3.56 6.14
N SER A 27 1.57 2.68 6.98
CA SER A 27 2.25 1.45 7.44
C SER A 27 2.42 0.39 6.36
N ARG A 28 1.69 0.48 5.24
CA ARG A 28 1.74 -0.46 4.13
C ARG A 28 2.81 -0.12 3.11
N PHE A 29 3.26 1.14 3.05
CA PHE A 29 4.33 1.53 2.14
C PHE A 29 5.65 0.82 2.51
N GLY A 30 6.26 0.15 1.52
CA GLY A 30 7.46 -0.67 1.72
C GLY A 30 7.22 -2.02 2.40
N ASN A 31 5.98 -2.36 2.72
CA ASN A 31 5.55 -3.60 3.34
C ASN A 31 4.58 -4.37 2.43
N THR A 32 4.26 -5.61 2.78
CA THR A 32 3.38 -6.47 1.98
C THR A 32 2.04 -6.66 2.69
N THR A 33 0.94 -6.29 2.03
CA THR A 33 -0.41 -6.67 2.47
C THR A 33 -0.78 -7.99 1.82
N ILE A 34 -0.90 -9.05 2.61
CA ILE A 34 -1.26 -10.39 2.11
C ILE A 34 -2.73 -10.64 2.42
N THR A 35 -3.55 -10.80 1.38
CA THR A 35 -4.94 -11.28 1.53
C THR A 35 -4.98 -12.77 1.23
N LYS A 36 -5.65 -13.53 2.09
CA LYS A 36 -5.85 -14.97 1.97
C LYS A 36 -7.32 -15.31 1.93
N ASP A 37 -7.75 -16.03 0.89
CA ASP A 37 -9.13 -16.51 0.77
C ASP A 37 -9.40 -17.79 1.57
N ALA A 38 -10.64 -18.26 1.58
CA ALA A 38 -11.04 -19.48 2.29
C ALA A 38 -10.39 -20.76 1.73
N ASN A 39 -9.92 -20.75 0.48
CA ASN A 39 -9.20 -21.85 -0.16
C ASN A 39 -7.69 -21.80 0.14
N GLY A 40 -7.24 -20.78 0.88
CA GLY A 40 -5.84 -20.56 1.22
C GLY A 40 -5.03 -19.86 0.12
N THR A 41 -5.68 -19.37 -0.93
CA THR A 41 -5.02 -18.61 -2.01
C THR A 41 -4.60 -17.24 -1.49
N GLU A 42 -3.32 -16.92 -1.67
CA GLU A 42 -2.77 -15.65 -1.23
C GLU A 42 -2.57 -14.69 -2.41
N ASN A 43 -2.88 -13.43 -2.16
CA ASN A 43 -2.56 -12.31 -3.05
C ASN A 43 -1.75 -11.28 -2.27
N HIS A 44 -0.59 -10.92 -2.80
CA HIS A 44 0.42 -10.09 -2.16
C HIS A 44 0.35 -8.70 -2.78
N LEU A 45 -0.19 -7.73 -2.07
CA LEU A 45 -0.34 -6.34 -2.51
C LEU A 45 0.78 -5.46 -1.96
N TYR A 46 1.37 -4.68 -2.87
CA TYR A 46 2.37 -3.67 -2.58
C TYR A 46 1.80 -2.31 -2.96
N TYR A 47 1.55 -1.48 -1.95
CA TYR A 47 1.09 -0.10 -2.12
C TYR A 47 2.30 0.82 -2.23
N ASN A 48 2.28 1.72 -3.20
CA ASN A 48 3.27 2.78 -3.34
C ASN A 48 2.64 4.14 -2.99
N ALA A 49 3.43 5.03 -2.38
CA ALA A 49 2.97 6.38 -2.01
C ALA A 49 2.63 7.27 -3.21
N ASP A 50 2.98 6.86 -4.43
CA ASP A 50 2.63 7.53 -5.70
C ASP A 50 1.26 7.12 -6.25
N HIS A 51 0.42 6.52 -5.42
CA HIS A 51 -0.92 6.03 -5.77
C HIS A 51 -0.94 4.89 -6.79
N THR A 52 0.18 4.18 -6.96
CA THR A 52 0.23 2.92 -7.70
C THR A 52 0.25 1.70 -6.79
N PHE A 53 -0.16 0.54 -7.32
CA PHE A 53 0.05 -0.73 -6.65
C PHE A 53 0.54 -1.80 -7.62
N THR A 54 1.17 -2.81 -7.05
CA THR A 54 1.40 -4.10 -7.71
C THR A 54 0.79 -5.19 -6.84
N ALA A 55 0.18 -6.20 -7.45
CA ALA A 55 -0.32 -7.38 -6.77
C ALA A 55 0.26 -8.64 -7.42
N LYS A 56 0.65 -9.62 -6.61
CA LYS A 56 1.13 -10.93 -7.07
C LYS A 56 0.27 -12.05 -6.49
N GLN A 57 -0.16 -12.95 -7.37
CA GLN A 57 -0.89 -14.16 -7.02
C GLN A 57 -0.25 -15.34 -7.77
N GLY A 58 0.62 -16.10 -7.09
CA GLY A 58 1.46 -17.10 -7.76
C GLY A 58 2.33 -16.47 -8.85
N ALA A 59 2.21 -16.95 -10.09
CA ALA A 59 2.93 -16.39 -11.24
C ALA A 59 2.25 -15.16 -11.88
N ALA A 60 1.00 -14.87 -11.51
CA ALA A 60 0.26 -13.73 -12.05
C ALA A 60 0.69 -12.42 -11.36
N THR A 61 0.86 -11.36 -12.15
CA THR A 61 1.13 -10.01 -11.66
C THR A 61 0.08 -9.05 -12.21
N THR A 62 -0.52 -8.26 -11.33
CA THR A 62 -1.43 -7.16 -11.67
C THR A 62 -0.80 -5.85 -11.25
N LYS A 63 -0.99 -4.80 -12.06
CA LYS A 63 -0.61 -3.43 -11.71
C LYS A 63 -1.81 -2.52 -11.82
N GLY A 64 -1.72 -1.36 -11.20
CA GLY A 64 -2.81 -0.39 -11.24
C GLY A 64 -2.58 0.78 -10.33
N THR A 65 -3.66 1.51 -10.07
CA THR A 65 -3.70 2.65 -9.16
C THR A 65 -4.63 2.40 -7.98
N TRP A 66 -4.41 3.12 -6.90
CA TRP A 66 -5.30 3.10 -5.74
C TRP A 66 -5.72 4.52 -5.38
N LYS A 67 -6.89 4.64 -4.75
CA LYS A 67 -7.36 5.89 -4.14
C LYS A 67 -8.11 5.62 -2.86
N ILE A 68 -8.10 6.59 -1.96
CA ILE A 68 -8.93 6.62 -0.76
C ILE A 68 -10.13 7.53 -1.01
N ASP A 69 -11.33 7.02 -0.73
CA ASP A 69 -12.59 7.77 -0.77
C ASP A 69 -13.32 7.55 0.57
N GLY A 70 -13.19 8.54 1.47
CA GLY A 70 -13.59 8.40 2.87
C GLY A 70 -12.88 7.23 3.54
N ASN A 71 -13.65 6.22 3.98
CA ASN A 71 -13.12 5.02 4.65
C ASN A 71 -13.00 3.82 3.69
N THR A 72 -12.92 4.08 2.39
CA THR A 72 -12.87 3.05 1.36
C THR A 72 -11.58 3.19 0.56
N ILE A 73 -10.85 2.09 0.37
CA ILE A 73 -9.79 2.00 -0.62
C ILE A 73 -10.36 1.39 -1.91
N CYS A 74 -10.07 2.01 -3.04
CA CYS A 74 -10.48 1.54 -4.36
C CYS A 74 -9.24 1.26 -5.21
N LEU A 75 -9.11 0.03 -5.72
CA LEU A 75 -8.04 -0.40 -6.61
C LEU A 75 -8.53 -0.43 -8.05
N THR A 76 -7.83 0.26 -8.94
CA THR A 76 -8.10 0.24 -10.37
C THR A 76 -6.99 -0.54 -11.08
N ALA A 77 -7.29 -1.73 -11.59
CA ALA A 77 -6.32 -2.57 -12.30
C ALA A 77 -6.17 -2.13 -13.77
N ASP A 78 -4.94 -2.18 -14.27
CA ASP A 78 -4.60 -1.94 -15.69
C ASP A 78 -3.59 -3.01 -16.18
N PRO A 79 -3.99 -3.91 -17.10
CA PRO A 79 -5.33 -4.00 -17.70
C PRO A 79 -6.39 -4.46 -16.67
N PRO A 80 -7.69 -4.19 -16.92
CA PRO A 80 -8.78 -4.70 -16.08
C PRO A 80 -8.74 -6.23 -15.98
N ILE A 81 -8.95 -6.76 -14.77
CA ILE A 81 -9.06 -8.21 -14.55
C ILE A 81 -10.45 -8.67 -15.02
N PRO A 82 -10.56 -9.70 -15.88
CA PRO A 82 -11.85 -10.25 -16.29
C PRO A 82 -12.72 -10.65 -15.09
N ASN A 83 -14.02 -10.38 -15.18
CA ASN A 83 -15.03 -10.72 -14.17
C ASN A 83 -14.79 -10.10 -12.77
N THR A 84 -13.96 -9.06 -12.67
CA THR A 84 -13.71 -8.32 -11.42
C THR A 84 -14.15 -6.87 -11.57
N PRO A 85 -14.80 -6.26 -10.57
CA PRO A 85 -15.08 -4.82 -10.59
C PRO A 85 -13.81 -3.99 -10.77
N ASN A 86 -13.89 -2.91 -11.55
CA ASN A 86 -12.78 -1.99 -11.76
C ASN A 86 -13.31 -0.53 -11.72
N PRO A 87 -13.15 0.21 -10.60
CA PRO A 87 -12.36 -0.15 -9.43
C PRO A 87 -13.01 -1.21 -8.53
N ALA A 88 -12.18 -2.02 -7.88
CA ALA A 88 -12.58 -2.88 -6.77
C ALA A 88 -12.37 -2.12 -5.46
N CYS A 89 -13.45 -1.92 -4.70
CA CYS A 89 -13.44 -1.09 -3.49
C CYS A 89 -13.72 -1.91 -2.22
N ALA A 90 -13.03 -1.58 -1.13
CA ALA A 90 -13.21 -2.21 0.17
C ALA A 90 -13.01 -1.21 1.31
N LEU A 91 -13.60 -1.46 2.48
CA LEU A 91 -13.33 -0.68 3.67
C LEU A 91 -11.85 -0.78 4.06
N VAL A 92 -11.29 0.35 4.51
CA VAL A 92 -9.90 0.44 4.92
C VAL A 92 -9.79 1.00 6.32
N SER A 93 -8.88 0.41 7.08
CA SER A 93 -8.48 0.84 8.43
C SER A 93 -6.96 0.78 8.56
N ASN A 94 -6.45 1.55 9.51
CA ASN A 94 -5.04 1.56 9.84
C ASN A 94 -4.65 0.26 10.55
N HIS A 95 -3.54 -0.34 10.14
CA HIS A 95 -2.98 -1.56 10.70
C HIS A 95 -1.47 -1.44 10.86
N LYS A 96 -0.90 -2.12 11.85
CA LYS A 96 0.55 -2.15 12.05
C LYS A 96 1.16 -3.39 11.41
N VAL A 97 2.44 -3.30 11.06
CA VAL A 97 3.21 -4.46 10.60
C VAL A 97 3.22 -5.53 11.69
N GLY A 98 2.96 -6.78 11.29
CA GLY A 98 2.76 -7.93 12.17
C GLY A 98 1.30 -8.20 12.54
N GLU A 99 0.37 -7.28 12.23
CA GLU A 99 -1.05 -7.51 12.49
C GLU A 99 -1.71 -8.39 11.43
N THR A 100 -2.73 -9.13 11.88
CA THR A 100 -3.63 -9.92 11.06
C THR A 100 -5.07 -9.58 11.45
N TRP A 101 -5.94 -9.40 10.46
CA TRP A 101 -7.35 -9.03 10.65
C TRP A 101 -8.23 -9.69 9.58
N THR A 102 -9.55 -9.52 9.72
CA THR A 102 -10.54 -10.01 8.74
C THR A 102 -11.11 -8.84 7.95
N ALA A 103 -11.21 -9.00 6.62
CA ALA A 103 -11.85 -8.05 5.73
C ALA A 103 -12.77 -8.80 4.76
N GLY A 104 -14.07 -8.80 5.05
CA GLY A 104 -15.04 -9.63 4.32
C GLY A 104 -14.68 -11.12 4.41
N PRO A 105 -14.57 -11.85 3.29
CA PRO A 105 -14.22 -13.27 3.29
C PRO A 105 -12.72 -13.54 3.43
N TYR A 106 -11.87 -12.50 3.51
CA TYR A 106 -10.42 -12.63 3.51
C TYR A 106 -9.83 -12.51 4.91
N THR A 107 -8.82 -13.34 5.19
CA THR A 107 -7.83 -13.05 6.24
C THR A 107 -6.76 -12.15 5.64
N VAL A 108 -6.46 -11.04 6.27
CA VAL A 108 -5.47 -10.07 5.80
C VAL A 108 -4.35 -9.96 6.82
N SER A 109 -3.11 -9.91 6.37
CA SER A 109 -1.95 -9.65 7.21
C SER A 109 -1.06 -8.58 6.61
N LEU A 110 -0.38 -7.82 7.46
CA LEU A 110 0.60 -6.83 7.05
C LEU A 110 2.00 -7.30 7.47
N VAL A 111 2.85 -7.67 6.51
CA VAL A 111 4.16 -8.26 6.75
C VAL A 111 5.27 -7.28 6.39
N ALA A 112 6.37 -7.32 7.15
CA ALA A 112 7.52 -6.46 6.94
C ALA A 112 8.21 -6.76 5.60
N GLY A 113 8.52 -5.70 4.85
CA GLY A 113 9.25 -5.79 3.58
C GLY A 113 8.39 -6.26 2.39
N ILE A 114 8.99 -6.19 1.21
CA ILE A 114 8.41 -6.67 -0.06
C ILE A 114 8.78 -8.15 -0.25
N GLN A 115 7.77 -9.00 -0.52
CA GLN A 115 7.93 -10.43 -0.80
C GLN A 115 7.95 -10.77 -2.30
#